data_AF-A0A6N4QFQ9-F1
#
_entry.id   AF-A0A6N4QFQ9-F1
#
_cell.length_a   1.000
_cell.length_b   1.000
_cell.length_c   1.000
_cell.angle_alpha   90.00
_cell.angle_beta   90.00
_cell.angle_gamma   90.00
#
_symmetry.space_group_name_H-M   'P 1'
#
loop_
_entity.id
_entity.type
_entity.pdbx_description
1 polymer ?
#
loop_
_entity_poly.entity_id
_entity_poly.type
_entity_poly.pdbx_seq_one_letter_code
_entity_poly.pdbx_strand_id
1 'polypeptide(L)'
;MGQNQEIKDLKYSSHLKWTNLNSPLQLGFYTEPVYFRLEWNGNEIPEELYLENQVAYFDSIKLVQDTAKGQITNFDGDIYPKRLSLFPNHPFPIFRIDTKELKNQKILYIEAHTVSNFLFAPNLWTKEEMIQSVIQTRDHFIVFFSVLFVVFLLNLSIFLSTRNTSFLYYCFYIFCSGMYQISYTGYGKIYFWPNSIQWNDHSLVFSGSIALFSVILFSNRFLLLPKRLPILKIPIFTFSVLIVTNAILSLLIKNIICDQIIHFLAILVSFTLMGAGIFIFLQKYQMAKYYIIAWFCLLFAIVSFNLYAFNLLPDHFILRNAIQYGNFFEIILFQFALFARINETKEIPMFSLNAGKQNISNLRIANLNPEQILNDIEYSLLKENLYLDEDLNLQNVASKFQLRPDQLSAIINQTLGINFNQWINGFRIAKACELMKSNPERNILTVAFEVGFNSKSAFNESFKRIKSVTPTDYRKQLKETGLK
;
A
#
# COMPACT_ATOMS: atom_id res chain seq x y z
N MET A 1 -16.83 -21.92 -33.98
CA MET A 1 -17.94 -21.62 -33.04
C MET A 1 -19.20 -22.26 -33.59
N GLY A 2 -19.86 -23.11 -32.81
CA GLY A 2 -21.09 -23.82 -33.19
C GLY A 2 -22.16 -23.66 -32.11
N GLN A 3 -23.43 -23.55 -32.49
CA GLN A 3 -24.56 -23.41 -31.55
C GLN A 3 -25.05 -24.77 -31.05
N ASN A 4 -25.30 -24.84 -29.73
CA ASN A 4 -26.04 -25.85 -28.96
C ASN A 4 -26.22 -27.24 -29.59
N GLN A 5 -25.17 -28.05 -29.48
CA GLN A 5 -25.20 -29.50 -29.71
C GLN A 5 -24.35 -30.18 -28.63
N GLU A 6 -24.81 -31.29 -28.06
CA GLU A 6 -23.96 -32.11 -27.20
C GLU A 6 -22.67 -32.46 -27.96
N ILE A 7 -21.52 -32.57 -27.27
CA ILE A 7 -20.24 -32.88 -27.95
C ILE A 7 -20.31 -34.17 -28.80
N LYS A 8 -21.18 -35.11 -28.43
CA LYS A 8 -21.45 -36.30 -29.23
C LYS A 8 -22.00 -35.97 -30.62
N ASP A 9 -22.86 -34.95 -30.73
CA ASP A 9 -23.45 -34.48 -31.99
C ASP A 9 -22.48 -33.60 -32.79
N LEU A 10 -21.54 -32.89 -32.14
CA LEU A 10 -20.51 -32.06 -32.82
C LEU A 10 -19.62 -32.87 -33.79
N LYS A 11 -19.42 -34.16 -33.48
CA LYS A 11 -18.65 -35.09 -34.31
C LYS A 11 -19.38 -35.48 -35.59
N TYR A 12 -20.71 -35.44 -35.58
CA TYR A 12 -21.58 -35.85 -36.69
C TYR A 12 -22.26 -34.65 -37.40
N SER A 13 -22.14 -33.45 -36.85
CA SER A 13 -22.65 -32.23 -37.45
C SER A 13 -21.72 -31.72 -38.55
N SER A 14 -21.95 -32.15 -39.78
CA SER A 14 -21.31 -31.61 -41.01
C SER A 14 -21.56 -30.11 -41.26
N HIS A 15 -22.33 -29.44 -40.41
CA HIS A 15 -22.75 -28.04 -40.56
C HIS A 15 -21.92 -27.03 -39.75
N LEU A 16 -21.01 -27.49 -38.90
CA LEU A 16 -20.20 -26.59 -38.07
C LEU A 16 -18.97 -26.07 -38.80
N LYS A 17 -18.92 -24.75 -39.00
CA LYS A 17 -17.74 -24.06 -39.52
C LYS A 17 -16.74 -23.81 -38.39
N TRP A 18 -15.61 -24.50 -38.47
CA TRP A 18 -14.46 -24.28 -37.58
C TRP A 18 -13.66 -23.08 -38.09
N THR A 19 -13.21 -22.24 -37.16
CA THR A 19 -12.37 -21.08 -37.43
C THR A 19 -11.06 -21.27 -36.69
N ASN A 20 -9.93 -21.14 -37.40
CA ASN A 20 -8.62 -21.18 -36.76
C ASN A 20 -8.50 -20.03 -35.77
N LEU A 21 -7.92 -20.32 -34.61
CA LEU A 21 -7.82 -19.39 -33.51
C LEU A 21 -6.47 -19.53 -32.84
N ASN A 22 -5.87 -18.39 -32.52
CA ASN A 22 -4.67 -18.32 -31.69
C ASN A 22 -5.10 -18.12 -30.23
N SER A 23 -4.50 -18.88 -29.31
CA SER A 23 -4.64 -18.67 -27.86
C SER A 23 -3.87 -17.40 -27.44
N PRO A 24 -4.35 -16.60 -26.46
CA PRO A 24 -5.64 -16.75 -25.75
C PRO A 24 -6.85 -16.22 -26.55
N LEU A 25 -8.05 -16.63 -26.15
CA LEU A 25 -9.33 -16.11 -26.65
C LEU A 25 -10.08 -15.32 -25.58
N GLN A 26 -10.39 -14.06 -25.88
CA GLN A 26 -11.18 -13.17 -25.04
C GLN A 26 -12.52 -12.84 -25.74
N LEU A 27 -13.65 -13.21 -25.12
CA LEU A 27 -15.00 -12.91 -25.64
C LEU A 27 -15.80 -11.96 -24.75
N GLY A 28 -15.24 -11.51 -23.62
CA GLY A 28 -15.97 -10.71 -22.64
C GLY A 28 -17.05 -11.55 -21.95
N PHE A 29 -18.22 -10.96 -21.67
CA PHE A 29 -19.32 -11.65 -20.99
C PHE A 29 -20.19 -12.45 -21.97
N TYR A 30 -19.64 -13.55 -22.49
CA TYR A 30 -20.33 -14.47 -23.40
C TYR A 30 -20.87 -15.68 -22.64
N THR A 31 -22.19 -15.89 -22.65
CA THR A 31 -22.87 -16.88 -21.79
C THR A 31 -23.16 -18.21 -22.45
N GLU A 32 -23.00 -18.33 -23.77
CA GLU A 32 -23.24 -19.60 -24.48
C GLU A 32 -21.99 -20.49 -24.42
N PRO A 33 -22.14 -21.82 -24.45
CA PRO A 33 -21.00 -22.73 -24.49
C PRO A 33 -20.19 -22.53 -25.78
N VAL A 34 -18.86 -22.48 -25.63
CA VAL A 34 -17.92 -22.36 -26.74
C VAL A 34 -17.19 -23.68 -26.92
N TYR A 35 -17.28 -24.22 -28.13
CA TYR A 35 -16.63 -25.47 -28.50
C TYR A 35 -15.31 -25.21 -29.23
N PHE A 36 -14.26 -25.88 -28.78
CA PHE A 36 -12.93 -25.89 -29.38
C PHE A 36 -12.60 -27.28 -29.91
N ARG A 37 -11.90 -27.30 -31.04
CA ARG A 37 -11.32 -28.50 -31.63
C ARG A 37 -9.81 -28.30 -31.70
N LEU A 38 -9.07 -29.17 -31.04
CA LEU A 38 -7.61 -29.17 -31.05
C LEU A 38 -7.14 -30.27 -31.99
N GLU A 39 -6.29 -29.93 -32.95
CA GLU A 39 -5.71 -30.87 -33.91
C GLU A 39 -4.19 -30.92 -33.72
N TRP A 40 -3.65 -32.11 -33.50
CA TRP A 40 -2.21 -32.30 -33.33
C TRP A 40 -1.52 -32.42 -34.70
N ASN A 41 -0.74 -31.41 -35.07
CA ASN A 41 -0.02 -31.38 -36.35
C ASN A 41 1.42 -31.92 -36.25
N GLY A 42 1.88 -32.34 -35.07
CA GLY A 42 3.22 -32.89 -34.86
C GLY A 42 3.37 -34.37 -35.22
N ASN A 43 4.61 -34.78 -35.48
CA ASN A 43 4.98 -36.19 -35.73
C ASN A 43 5.20 -36.97 -34.43
N GLU A 44 5.71 -36.31 -33.40
CA GLU A 44 5.95 -36.92 -32.09
C GLU A 44 4.91 -36.40 -31.09
N ILE A 45 4.34 -37.31 -30.30
CA ILE A 45 3.44 -37.00 -29.19
C ILE A 45 4.15 -37.46 -27.92
N PRO A 46 4.36 -36.56 -26.93
CA PRO A 46 4.98 -36.90 -25.65
C PRO A 46 4.24 -38.05 -24.93
N GLU A 47 4.89 -38.72 -23.98
CA GLU A 47 4.25 -39.82 -23.23
C GLU A 47 3.17 -39.34 -22.26
N GLU A 48 3.37 -38.18 -21.62
CA GLU A 48 2.37 -37.57 -20.74
C GLU A 48 2.20 -36.10 -21.12
N LEU A 49 0.96 -35.72 -21.40
CA LEU A 49 0.59 -34.37 -21.82
C LEU A 49 -0.57 -33.87 -20.94
N TYR A 50 -0.50 -32.60 -20.57
CA TYR A 50 -1.47 -31.93 -19.71
C TYR A 50 -1.95 -30.66 -20.40
N LEU A 51 -3.26 -30.44 -20.36
CA LEU A 51 -3.88 -29.19 -20.77
C LEU A 51 -4.22 -28.40 -19.50
N GLU A 52 -3.67 -27.20 -19.39
CA GLU A 52 -3.96 -26.26 -18.32
C GLU A 52 -4.65 -25.02 -18.88
N ASN A 53 -5.82 -24.64 -18.35
CA ASN A 53 -6.39 -23.32 -18.64
C ASN A 53 -6.00 -22.37 -17.51
N GLN A 54 -5.14 -21.39 -17.77
CA GLN A 54 -4.56 -20.52 -16.73
C GLN A 54 -5.49 -19.41 -16.24
N VAL A 55 -6.76 -19.77 -15.99
CA VAL A 55 -7.82 -18.89 -15.52
C VAL A 55 -8.62 -19.63 -14.46
N ALA A 56 -8.59 -19.10 -13.23
CA ALA A 56 -9.17 -19.79 -12.08
C ALA A 56 -10.70 -19.67 -12.00
N TYR A 57 -11.26 -18.55 -12.46
CA TYR A 57 -12.69 -18.19 -12.39
C TYR A 57 -13.53 -18.73 -13.56
N PHE A 58 -13.04 -19.74 -14.27
CA PHE A 58 -13.75 -20.32 -15.40
C PHE A 58 -14.75 -21.37 -14.92
N ASP A 59 -16.05 -21.19 -15.17
CA ASP A 59 -17.13 -22.00 -14.57
C ASP A 59 -16.99 -23.49 -14.83
N SER A 60 -16.96 -23.89 -16.11
CA SER A 60 -16.79 -25.28 -16.49
C SER A 60 -16.01 -25.42 -17.79
N ILE A 61 -15.10 -26.39 -17.78
CA ILE A 61 -14.35 -26.86 -18.93
C ILE A 61 -14.49 -28.37 -18.96
N LYS A 62 -14.91 -28.88 -20.11
CA LYS A 62 -15.08 -30.30 -20.37
C LYS A 62 -14.16 -30.70 -21.51
N LEU A 63 -13.21 -31.58 -21.20
CA LEU A 63 -12.35 -32.21 -22.19
C LEU A 63 -12.95 -33.57 -22.59
N VAL A 64 -13.14 -33.76 -23.89
CA VAL A 64 -13.62 -35.02 -24.46
C VAL A 64 -12.53 -35.63 -25.33
N GLN A 65 -12.19 -36.87 -24.99
CA GLN A 65 -11.18 -37.67 -25.67
C GLN A 65 -11.88 -38.91 -26.24
N ASP A 66 -11.83 -39.08 -27.55
CA ASP A 66 -12.27 -40.32 -28.18
C ASP A 66 -11.18 -41.39 -27.98
N THR A 67 -11.59 -42.59 -27.56
CA THR A 67 -10.70 -43.75 -27.39
C THR A 67 -11.27 -44.95 -28.12
N ALA A 68 -10.45 -45.97 -28.38
CA ALA A 68 -10.89 -47.22 -29.00
C ALA A 68 -11.98 -47.95 -28.18
N LYS A 69 -12.13 -47.62 -26.88
CA LYS A 69 -13.11 -48.22 -25.95
C LYS A 69 -14.33 -47.33 -25.69
N GLY A 70 -14.43 -46.15 -26.30
CA GLY A 70 -15.51 -45.18 -26.08
C GLY A 70 -14.99 -43.76 -25.81
N GLN A 71 -15.85 -42.86 -25.35
CA GLN A 71 -15.46 -41.48 -25.01
C GLN A 71 -15.06 -41.37 -23.54
N ILE A 72 -13.89 -40.79 -23.28
CA ILE A 72 -13.48 -40.35 -21.95
C ILE A 72 -13.82 -38.85 -21.84
N THR A 73 -14.57 -38.50 -20.79
CA THR A 73 -14.96 -37.13 -20.50
C THR A 73 -14.42 -36.70 -19.14
N ASN A 74 -13.60 -35.66 -19.13
CA ASN A 74 -13.07 -35.03 -17.92
C ASN A 74 -13.67 -33.64 -17.77
N PHE A 75 -14.00 -33.25 -16.55
CA PHE A 75 -14.61 -31.96 -16.23
C PHE A 75 -13.83 -31.31 -15.09
N ASP A 76 -13.58 -30.02 -15.20
CA ASP A 76 -13.03 -29.17 -14.13
C ASP A 76 -13.55 -27.75 -14.37
N GLY A 77 -13.39 -26.86 -13.40
CA GLY A 77 -14.01 -25.55 -13.42
C GLY A 77 -14.29 -25.06 -12.01
N ASP A 78 -14.58 -23.77 -11.91
CA ASP A 78 -14.71 -23.11 -10.63
C ASP A 78 -16.02 -23.47 -9.90
N ILE A 79 -17.00 -24.04 -10.61
CA ILE A 79 -18.26 -24.56 -10.03
C ILE A 79 -18.02 -25.84 -9.22
N TYR A 80 -16.86 -26.48 -9.37
CA TYR A 80 -16.51 -27.69 -8.64
C TYR A 80 -15.71 -27.33 -7.37
N PRO A 81 -16.15 -27.78 -6.18
CA PRO A 81 -15.58 -27.33 -4.89
C PRO A 81 -14.13 -27.78 -4.69
N LYS A 82 -13.76 -28.93 -5.23
CA LYS A 82 -12.39 -29.44 -5.20
C LYS A 82 -11.98 -29.76 -6.63
N ARG A 83 -10.83 -29.24 -7.05
CA ARG A 83 -10.24 -29.55 -8.35
C ARG A 83 -10.13 -31.08 -8.47
N LEU A 84 -10.68 -31.63 -9.55
CA LEU A 84 -10.66 -33.06 -9.84
C LEU A 84 -9.31 -33.50 -10.45
N SER A 85 -8.35 -32.58 -10.54
CA SER A 85 -7.03 -32.79 -11.13
C SER A 85 -6.04 -33.48 -10.16
N LEU A 86 -4.91 -33.94 -10.71
CA LEU A 86 -3.78 -34.50 -9.98
C LEU A 86 -3.11 -33.50 -9.01
N PHE A 87 -3.42 -32.20 -9.13
CA PHE A 87 -2.81 -31.13 -8.36
C PHE A 87 -3.89 -30.36 -7.58
N PRO A 88 -4.39 -30.91 -6.45
CA PRO A 88 -5.56 -30.36 -5.75
C PRO A 88 -5.34 -28.95 -5.16
N ASN A 89 -4.08 -28.54 -4.96
CA ASN A 89 -3.70 -27.23 -4.42
C ASN A 89 -3.34 -26.22 -5.52
N HIS A 90 -3.52 -26.58 -6.79
CA HIS A 90 -3.30 -25.70 -7.92
C HIS A 90 -4.62 -25.02 -8.32
N PRO A 91 -4.66 -23.69 -8.50
CA PRO A 91 -5.92 -22.97 -8.70
C PRO A 91 -6.52 -23.15 -10.09
N PHE A 92 -5.75 -23.57 -11.09
CA PHE A 92 -6.19 -23.63 -12.48
C PHE A 92 -6.71 -25.03 -12.87
N PRO A 93 -7.74 -25.12 -13.75
CA PRO A 93 -8.19 -26.38 -14.34
C PRO A 93 -7.06 -27.10 -15.08
N ILE A 94 -6.81 -28.38 -14.74
CA ILE A 94 -5.80 -29.22 -15.39
C ILE A 94 -6.42 -30.53 -15.83
N PHE A 95 -6.21 -30.88 -17.10
CA PHE A 95 -6.69 -32.11 -17.71
C PHE A 95 -5.52 -32.95 -18.21
N ARG A 96 -5.48 -34.23 -17.84
CA ARG A 96 -4.53 -35.18 -18.42
C ARG A 96 -5.04 -35.63 -19.79
N ILE A 97 -4.18 -35.56 -20.80
CA ILE A 97 -4.45 -36.06 -22.15
C ILE A 97 -3.92 -37.48 -22.26
N ASP A 98 -4.72 -38.40 -22.80
CA ASP A 98 -4.30 -39.75 -23.14
C ASP A 98 -3.53 -39.73 -24.47
N THR A 99 -2.21 -39.71 -24.35
CA THR A 99 -1.28 -39.62 -25.48
C THR A 99 -1.25 -40.88 -26.34
N LYS A 100 -1.65 -42.05 -25.80
CA LYS A 100 -1.72 -43.30 -26.57
C LYS A 100 -2.87 -43.25 -27.57
N GLU A 101 -4.01 -42.72 -27.15
CA GLU A 101 -5.17 -42.55 -28.02
C GLU A 101 -5.00 -41.32 -28.93
N LEU A 102 -4.33 -40.26 -28.48
CA LEU A 102 -3.98 -39.11 -29.33
C LEU A 102 -3.10 -39.50 -30.53
N LYS A 103 -2.26 -40.54 -30.39
CA LYS A 103 -1.47 -41.10 -31.50
C LYS A 103 -2.36 -41.75 -32.58
N ASN A 104 -3.49 -42.32 -32.19
CA ASN A 104 -4.46 -42.94 -33.11
C ASN A 104 -5.41 -41.89 -33.71
N GLN A 105 -5.90 -40.97 -32.87
CA GLN A 105 -6.87 -39.94 -33.22
C GLN A 105 -6.33 -38.58 -32.78
N LYS A 106 -5.73 -37.84 -33.73
CA LYS A 106 -5.04 -36.55 -33.48
C LYS A 106 -5.98 -35.38 -33.17
N ILE A 107 -7.20 -35.63 -32.69
CA ILE A 107 -8.23 -34.61 -32.48
C ILE A 107 -8.79 -34.71 -31.06
N LEU A 108 -8.90 -33.57 -30.38
CA LEU A 108 -9.55 -33.43 -29.08
C LEU A 108 -10.65 -32.37 -29.15
N TYR A 109 -11.69 -32.53 -28.35
CA TYR A 109 -12.77 -31.56 -28.24
C TYR A 109 -12.85 -30.98 -26.83
N ILE A 110 -13.07 -29.68 -26.75
CA ILE A 110 -13.26 -28.96 -25.49
C ILE A 110 -14.56 -28.18 -25.58
N GLU A 111 -15.39 -28.29 -24.55
CA GLU A 111 -16.51 -27.39 -24.31
C GLU A 111 -16.14 -26.52 -23.12
N ALA A 112 -16.14 -25.22 -23.33
CA ALA A 112 -15.87 -24.24 -22.28
C ALA A 112 -17.09 -23.35 -22.11
N HIS A 113 -17.55 -23.20 -20.87
CA HIS A 113 -18.69 -22.38 -20.52
C HIS A 113 -18.35 -21.58 -19.26
N THR A 114 -18.67 -20.28 -19.28
CA THR A 114 -18.58 -19.40 -18.11
C THR A 114 -19.57 -18.27 -18.23
N VAL A 115 -20.19 -17.88 -17.11
CA VAL A 115 -21.00 -16.65 -17.05
C VAL A 115 -20.20 -15.43 -16.64
N SER A 116 -18.91 -15.59 -16.33
CA SER A 116 -17.99 -14.51 -16.02
C SER A 116 -17.30 -13.99 -17.29
N ASN A 117 -16.20 -13.26 -17.14
CA ASN A 117 -15.40 -12.81 -18.26
C ASN A 117 -14.74 -14.02 -18.97
N PHE A 118 -15.14 -14.30 -20.20
CA PHE A 118 -14.63 -15.41 -21.00
C PHE A 118 -13.21 -15.10 -21.49
N LEU A 119 -12.23 -15.62 -20.75
CA LEU A 119 -10.82 -15.69 -21.13
C LEU A 119 -10.39 -17.16 -21.17
N PHE A 120 -10.27 -17.72 -22.37
CA PHE A 120 -9.78 -19.08 -22.57
C PHE A 120 -8.32 -19.02 -23.00
N ALA A 121 -7.42 -19.41 -22.09
CA ALA A 121 -5.97 -19.34 -22.28
C ALA A 121 -5.33 -20.72 -22.00
N PRO A 122 -5.60 -21.71 -22.88
CA PRO A 122 -5.04 -23.05 -22.73
C PRO A 122 -3.54 -23.06 -23.02
N ASN A 123 -2.80 -23.79 -22.18
CA ASN A 123 -1.42 -24.20 -22.42
C ASN A 123 -1.31 -25.71 -22.38
N LEU A 124 -0.42 -26.25 -23.22
CA LEU A 124 -0.07 -27.66 -23.24
C LEU A 124 1.29 -27.84 -22.58
N TRP A 125 1.37 -28.78 -21.66
CA TRP A 125 2.56 -29.06 -20.87
C TRP A 125 2.89 -30.54 -20.90
N THR A 126 4.17 -30.85 -21.01
CA THR A 126 4.69 -32.15 -20.59
C THR A 126 4.59 -32.28 -19.06
N LYS A 127 4.79 -33.49 -18.52
CA LYS A 127 4.77 -33.72 -17.07
C LYS A 127 5.74 -32.82 -16.30
N GLU A 128 6.97 -32.67 -16.80
CA GLU A 128 8.01 -31.87 -16.15
C GLU A 128 7.66 -30.38 -16.18
N GLU A 129 7.24 -29.87 -17.33
CA GLU A 129 6.79 -28.48 -17.49
C GLU A 129 5.56 -28.18 -16.64
N MET A 130 4.62 -29.13 -16.52
CA MET A 130 3.43 -28.98 -15.68
C MET A 130 3.83 -28.84 -14.20
N ILE A 131 4.73 -29.69 -13.70
CA ILE A 131 5.22 -29.58 -12.31
C ILE A 131 5.92 -28.23 -12.10
N GLN A 132 6.73 -27.78 -13.06
CA GLN A 132 7.36 -26.46 -13.00
C GLN A 132 6.32 -25.33 -13.00
N SER A 133 5.30 -25.38 -13.85
CA SER A 133 4.21 -24.40 -13.91
C SER A 133 3.45 -24.29 -12.58
N VAL A 134 3.14 -25.45 -11.94
CA VAL A 134 2.50 -25.49 -10.61
C VAL A 134 3.39 -24.83 -9.56
N ILE A 135 4.69 -25.17 -9.53
CA ILE A 135 5.65 -24.60 -8.57
C ILE A 135 5.79 -23.08 -8.79
N GLN A 136 5.97 -22.64 -10.03
CA GLN A 136 6.14 -21.22 -10.37
C GLN A 136 4.90 -20.41 -9.99
N THR A 137 3.70 -20.93 -10.27
CA THR A 137 2.44 -20.27 -9.93
C THR A 137 2.29 -20.17 -8.41
N ARG A 138 2.53 -21.27 -7.68
CA ARG A 138 2.49 -21.28 -6.21
C ARG A 138 3.47 -20.27 -5.62
N ASP A 139 4.72 -20.32 -6.04
CA ASP A 139 5.78 -19.48 -5.46
C ASP A 139 5.56 -18.00 -5.78
N HIS A 140 5.08 -17.67 -6.99
CA HIS A 140 4.65 -16.32 -7.36
C HIS A 140 3.58 -15.77 -6.40
N PHE A 141 2.51 -16.53 -6.17
CA PHE A 141 1.41 -16.06 -5.32
C PHE A 141 1.76 -16.05 -3.83
N ILE A 142 2.61 -16.97 -3.35
CA ILE A 142 3.14 -16.92 -1.99
C ILE A 142 3.91 -15.62 -1.78
N VAL A 143 4.82 -15.25 -2.69
CA VAL A 143 5.58 -14.00 -2.60
C VAL A 143 4.64 -12.79 -2.65
N PHE A 144 3.70 -12.77 -3.61
CA PHE A 144 2.74 -11.69 -3.77
C PHE A 144 1.93 -11.43 -2.49
N PHE A 145 1.27 -12.46 -1.93
CA PHE A 145 0.47 -12.31 -0.72
C PHE A 145 1.31 -12.00 0.52
N SER A 146 2.53 -12.53 0.60
CA SER A 146 3.44 -12.23 1.71
C SER A 146 3.83 -10.76 1.75
N VAL A 147 4.18 -10.17 0.60
CA VAL A 147 4.51 -8.74 0.54
C VAL A 147 3.29 -7.88 0.86
N LEU A 148 2.11 -8.21 0.32
CA LEU A 148 0.87 -7.50 0.67
C LEU A 148 0.60 -7.53 2.17
N PHE A 149 0.77 -8.69 2.82
CA PHE A 149 0.56 -8.84 4.26
C PHE A 149 1.57 -8.03 5.08
N VAL A 150 2.86 -8.04 4.70
CA VAL A 150 3.88 -7.22 5.35
C VAL A 150 3.57 -5.73 5.20
N VAL A 151 3.22 -5.26 4.01
CA VAL A 151 2.86 -3.86 3.77
C VAL A 151 1.61 -3.48 4.56
N PHE A 152 0.61 -4.36 4.64
CA PHE A 152 -0.57 -4.16 5.49
C PHE A 152 -0.19 -3.98 6.97
N LEU A 153 0.62 -4.87 7.53
CA LEU A 153 1.07 -4.78 8.94
C LEU A 153 1.89 -3.52 9.20
N LEU A 154 2.79 -3.15 8.29
CA LEU A 154 3.58 -1.92 8.38
C LEU A 154 2.67 -0.68 8.43
N ASN A 155 1.70 -0.59 7.51
CA ASN A 155 0.75 0.52 7.49
C ASN A 155 -0.16 0.55 8.71
N LEU A 156 -0.59 -0.62 9.20
CA LEU A 156 -1.42 -0.72 10.39
C LEU A 156 -0.64 -0.23 11.63
N SER A 157 0.64 -0.60 11.75
CA SER A 157 1.52 -0.12 12.81
C SER A 157 1.69 1.41 12.76
N ILE A 158 1.95 1.97 11.57
CA ILE A 158 2.05 3.43 11.38
C ILE A 158 0.72 4.12 11.71
N PHE A 159 -0.42 3.54 11.35
CA PHE A 159 -1.72 4.06 11.73
C PHE A 159 -1.90 4.08 13.25
N LEU A 160 -1.58 2.99 13.96
CA LEU A 160 -1.73 2.92 15.41
C LEU A 160 -0.87 3.97 16.13
N SER A 161 0.33 4.23 15.60
CA SER A 161 1.27 5.23 16.12
C SER A 161 0.86 6.68 15.79
N THR A 162 0.52 6.97 14.52
CA THR A 162 0.27 8.33 14.05
C THR A 162 -1.20 8.77 14.19
N ARG A 163 -2.13 7.82 14.33
CA ARG A 163 -3.58 8.02 14.25
C ARG A 163 -4.05 8.76 13.00
N ASN A 164 -3.25 8.77 11.93
CA ASN A 164 -3.60 9.39 10.66
C ASN A 164 -4.52 8.47 9.86
N THR A 165 -5.77 8.91 9.67
CA THR A 165 -6.83 8.13 8.99
C THR A 165 -6.52 7.77 7.54
N SER A 166 -5.55 8.45 6.90
CA SER A 166 -5.11 8.09 5.54
C SER A 166 -4.47 6.69 5.50
N PHE A 167 -3.72 6.33 6.54
CA PHE A 167 -3.15 4.99 6.68
C PHE A 167 -4.24 3.95 6.96
N LEU A 168 -5.29 4.31 7.70
CA LEU A 168 -6.42 3.41 7.95
C LEU A 168 -7.15 3.06 6.65
N TYR A 169 -7.50 4.06 5.84
CA TYR A 169 -8.14 3.83 4.54
C TYR A 169 -7.25 3.03 3.59
N TYR A 170 -5.95 3.25 3.66
CA TYR A 170 -4.99 2.50 2.88
C TYR A 170 -4.83 1.03 3.35
N CYS A 171 -4.85 0.78 4.67
CA CYS A 171 -4.91 -0.59 5.21
C CYS A 171 -6.18 -1.31 4.74
N PHE A 172 -7.32 -0.60 4.78
CA PHE A 172 -8.59 -1.15 4.33
C PHE A 172 -8.56 -1.47 2.83
N TYR A 173 -7.93 -0.61 2.02
CA TYR A 173 -7.66 -0.90 0.61
C TYR A 173 -6.82 -2.17 0.43
N ILE A 174 -5.65 -2.27 1.06
CA ILE A 174 -4.75 -3.44 0.91
C ILE A 174 -5.45 -4.73 1.34
N PHE A 175 -6.22 -4.68 2.45
CA PHE A 175 -6.95 -5.84 2.93
C PHE A 175 -8.02 -6.29 1.93
N CYS A 176 -8.87 -5.37 1.47
CA CYS A 176 -9.93 -5.69 0.53
C CYS A 176 -9.41 -6.07 -0.86
N SER A 177 -8.34 -5.43 -1.35
CA SER A 177 -7.69 -5.83 -2.60
C SER A 177 -7.03 -7.20 -2.47
N GLY A 178 -6.43 -7.51 -1.32
CA GLY A 178 -5.88 -8.83 -1.01
C GLY A 178 -6.97 -9.91 -1.03
N MET A 179 -8.12 -9.66 -0.40
CA MET A 179 -9.27 -10.56 -0.46
C MET A 179 -9.77 -10.76 -1.89
N TYR A 180 -9.88 -9.68 -2.68
CA TYR A 180 -10.23 -9.75 -4.09
C TYR A 180 -9.25 -10.64 -4.88
N GLN A 181 -7.95 -10.46 -4.67
CA GLN A 181 -6.92 -11.25 -5.36
C GLN A 181 -6.96 -12.73 -4.93
N ILE A 182 -7.22 -13.04 -3.66
CA ILE A 182 -7.38 -14.43 -3.19
C ILE A 182 -8.55 -15.12 -3.91
N SER A 183 -9.68 -14.42 -4.07
CA SER A 183 -10.86 -14.94 -4.76
C SER A 183 -10.65 -15.04 -6.28
N TYR A 184 -10.02 -14.02 -6.88
CA TYR A 184 -9.75 -13.93 -8.32
C TYR A 184 -8.76 -15.01 -8.79
N THR A 185 -7.73 -15.26 -8.00
CA THR A 185 -6.68 -16.26 -8.31
C THR A 185 -7.12 -17.69 -8.00
N GLY A 186 -8.30 -17.90 -7.41
CA GLY A 186 -8.83 -19.22 -7.07
C GLY A 186 -8.32 -19.81 -5.74
N TYR A 187 -7.30 -19.22 -5.12
CA TYR A 187 -6.78 -19.70 -3.84
C TYR A 187 -7.76 -19.57 -2.68
N GLY A 188 -8.74 -18.67 -2.77
CA GLY A 188 -9.84 -18.57 -1.83
C GLY A 188 -10.62 -19.88 -1.69
N LYS A 189 -10.97 -20.50 -2.82
CA LYS A 189 -11.64 -21.81 -2.86
C LYS A 189 -10.76 -22.90 -2.25
N ILE A 190 -9.44 -22.85 -2.45
CA ILE A 190 -8.53 -23.90 -1.96
C ILE A 190 -8.33 -23.81 -0.43
N TYR A 191 -8.06 -22.61 0.10
CA TYR A 191 -7.57 -22.44 1.47
C TYR A 191 -8.59 -21.85 2.47
N PHE A 192 -9.53 -21.01 2.02
CA PHE A 192 -10.39 -20.25 2.93
C PHE A 192 -11.84 -20.76 2.97
N TRP A 193 -12.40 -21.15 1.83
CA TRP A 193 -13.81 -21.58 1.74
C TRP A 193 -14.03 -22.77 0.78
N PRO A 194 -13.34 -23.91 0.98
CA PRO A 194 -13.43 -25.08 0.09
C PRO A 194 -14.83 -25.68 -0.03
N ASN A 195 -15.68 -25.50 0.98
CA ASN A 195 -17.03 -26.05 0.98
C ASN A 195 -18.09 -25.06 0.48
N SER A 196 -17.73 -23.79 0.22
CA SER A 196 -18.67 -22.74 -0.16
C SER A 196 -18.27 -22.08 -1.47
N ILE A 197 -18.58 -22.74 -2.58
CA ILE A 197 -18.26 -22.26 -3.93
C ILE A 197 -18.91 -20.90 -4.19
N GLN A 198 -20.18 -20.75 -3.80
CA GLN A 198 -20.96 -19.52 -3.98
C GLN A 198 -20.32 -18.33 -3.25
N TRP A 199 -19.72 -18.56 -2.08
CA TRP A 199 -19.06 -17.49 -1.34
C TRP A 199 -17.86 -16.91 -2.09
N ASN A 200 -17.12 -17.70 -2.88
CA ASN A 200 -16.02 -17.15 -3.67
C ASN A 200 -16.51 -16.05 -4.62
N ASP A 201 -17.60 -16.31 -5.34
CA ASP A 201 -18.14 -15.40 -6.34
C ASP A 201 -18.67 -14.12 -5.67
N HIS A 202 -19.40 -14.27 -4.56
CA HIS A 202 -19.86 -13.14 -3.75
C HIS A 202 -18.70 -12.33 -3.20
N SER A 203 -17.67 -13.01 -2.67
CA SER A 203 -16.49 -12.37 -2.11
C SER A 203 -15.71 -11.58 -3.16
N LEU A 204 -15.64 -12.05 -4.41
CA LEU A 204 -14.96 -11.38 -5.50
C LEU A 204 -15.56 -9.99 -5.74
N VAL A 205 -16.87 -9.91 -5.99
CA VAL A 205 -17.55 -8.64 -6.29
C VAL A 205 -17.62 -7.75 -5.05
N PHE A 206 -17.90 -8.32 -3.87
CA PHE A 206 -17.96 -7.58 -2.62
C PHE A 206 -16.60 -6.95 -2.26
N SER A 207 -15.53 -7.75 -2.22
CA SER A 207 -14.20 -7.26 -1.88
C SER A 207 -13.66 -6.26 -2.91
N GLY A 208 -13.89 -6.49 -4.20
CA GLY A 208 -13.57 -5.53 -5.27
C GLY A 208 -14.31 -4.20 -5.10
N SER A 209 -15.60 -4.24 -4.75
CA SER A 209 -16.40 -3.04 -4.49
C SER A 209 -15.88 -2.27 -3.28
N ILE A 210 -15.62 -2.95 -2.17
CA ILE A 210 -15.11 -2.30 -0.96
C ILE A 210 -13.66 -1.80 -1.17
N ALA A 211 -12.83 -2.50 -1.94
CA ALA A 211 -11.51 -2.01 -2.32
C ALA A 211 -11.60 -0.69 -3.11
N LEU A 212 -12.48 -0.61 -4.11
CA LEU A 212 -12.70 0.61 -4.89
C LEU A 212 -13.23 1.76 -4.03
N PHE A 213 -14.14 1.48 -3.10
CA PHE A 213 -14.61 2.48 -2.13
C PHE A 213 -13.48 2.97 -1.21
N SER A 214 -12.62 2.07 -0.75
CA SER A 214 -11.44 2.40 0.07
C SER A 214 -10.48 3.32 -0.67
N VAL A 215 -10.28 3.08 -1.96
CA VAL A 215 -9.48 3.94 -2.84
C VAL A 215 -10.08 5.33 -2.92
N ILE A 216 -11.40 5.48 -3.06
CA ILE A 216 -12.06 6.78 -3.04
C ILE A 216 -11.79 7.51 -1.72
N LEU A 217 -11.97 6.83 -0.57
CA LEU A 217 -11.72 7.41 0.75
C LEU A 217 -10.26 7.85 0.92
N PHE A 218 -9.33 6.98 0.51
CA PHE A 218 -7.90 7.25 0.52
C PHE A 218 -7.57 8.48 -0.33
N SER A 219 -7.98 8.51 -1.59
CA SER A 219 -7.69 9.60 -2.53
C SER A 219 -8.31 10.92 -2.08
N ASN A 220 -9.54 10.89 -1.57
CA ASN A 220 -10.23 12.05 -1.03
C ASN A 220 -9.44 12.70 0.12
N ARG A 221 -8.85 11.89 1.02
CA ARG A 221 -7.98 12.39 2.10
C ARG A 221 -6.57 12.72 1.63
N PHE A 222 -5.97 11.91 0.77
CA PHE A 222 -4.58 12.05 0.33
C PHE A 222 -4.36 13.32 -0.47
N LEU A 223 -5.21 13.53 -1.47
CA LEU A 223 -5.16 14.71 -2.34
C LEU A 223 -5.86 15.93 -1.73
N LEU A 224 -6.53 15.80 -0.58
CA LEU A 224 -7.34 16.85 0.04
C LEU A 224 -8.41 17.37 -0.95
N LEU A 225 -9.08 16.45 -1.66
CA LEU A 225 -10.03 16.77 -2.73
C LEU A 225 -11.12 17.79 -2.31
N PRO A 226 -11.74 17.72 -1.11
CA PRO A 226 -12.79 18.66 -0.74
C PRO A 226 -12.28 20.11 -0.63
N LYS A 227 -10.98 20.29 -0.37
CA LYS A 227 -10.34 21.61 -0.24
C LYS A 227 -9.82 22.11 -1.59
N ARG A 228 -9.25 21.24 -2.43
CA ARG A 228 -8.58 21.63 -3.69
C ARG A 228 -9.45 21.54 -4.93
N LEU A 229 -10.42 20.62 -4.92
CA LEU A 229 -11.31 20.29 -6.04
C LEU A 229 -12.75 20.06 -5.53
N PRO A 230 -13.42 21.09 -5.00
CA PRO A 230 -14.76 20.94 -4.43
C PRO A 230 -15.80 20.49 -5.47
N ILE A 231 -15.57 20.75 -6.77
CA ILE A 231 -16.42 20.27 -7.87
C ILE A 231 -16.57 18.74 -7.90
N LEU A 232 -15.58 17.99 -7.40
CA LEU A 232 -15.61 16.54 -7.35
C LEU A 232 -16.40 15.99 -6.15
N LYS A 233 -16.86 16.84 -5.23
CA LYS A 233 -17.60 16.40 -4.04
C LYS A 233 -18.85 15.58 -4.39
N ILE A 234 -19.63 16.05 -5.38
CA ILE A 234 -20.86 15.37 -5.82
C ILE A 234 -20.52 14.06 -6.55
N PRO A 235 -19.68 14.03 -7.61
CA PRO A 235 -19.29 12.78 -8.26
C PRO A 235 -18.73 11.73 -7.30
N ILE A 236 -17.83 12.12 -6.39
CA ILE A 236 -17.23 11.20 -5.40
C ILE A 236 -18.29 10.61 -4.48
N PHE A 237 -19.24 11.43 -4.01
CA PHE A 237 -20.33 10.96 -3.17
C PHE A 237 -21.24 10.00 -3.94
N THR A 238 -21.61 10.34 -5.18
CA THR A 238 -22.43 9.47 -6.04
C THR A 238 -21.75 8.13 -6.30
N PHE A 239 -20.46 8.13 -6.67
CA PHE A 239 -19.71 6.89 -6.85
C PHE A 239 -19.65 6.07 -5.56
N SER A 240 -19.41 6.71 -4.42
CA SER A 240 -19.39 6.02 -3.12
C SER A 240 -20.71 5.32 -2.83
N VAL A 241 -21.85 5.98 -3.04
CA VAL A 241 -23.17 5.40 -2.83
C VAL A 241 -23.43 4.24 -3.79
N LEU A 242 -23.12 4.40 -5.09
CA LEU A 242 -23.30 3.34 -6.09
C LEU A 242 -22.45 2.10 -5.77
N ILE A 243 -21.18 2.29 -5.39
CA ILE A 243 -20.25 1.19 -5.07
C ILE A 243 -20.70 0.45 -3.81
N VAL A 244 -21.06 1.16 -2.75
CA VAL A 244 -21.52 0.53 -1.50
C VAL A 244 -22.85 -0.20 -1.73
N THR A 245 -23.74 0.38 -2.53
CA THR A 245 -25.00 -0.28 -2.92
C THR A 245 -24.73 -1.57 -3.70
N ASN A 246 -23.81 -1.53 -4.68
CA ASN A 246 -23.39 -2.72 -5.43
C ASN A 246 -22.76 -3.78 -4.53
N ALA A 247 -21.93 -3.38 -3.55
CA ALA A 247 -21.34 -4.29 -2.58
C ALA A 247 -22.42 -5.04 -1.78
N ILE A 248 -23.42 -4.33 -1.26
CA ILE A 248 -24.52 -4.93 -0.49
C ILE A 248 -25.37 -5.84 -1.39
N LEU A 249 -25.75 -5.37 -2.59
CA LEU A 249 -26.52 -6.16 -3.54
C LEU A 249 -25.79 -7.44 -3.95
N SER A 250 -24.47 -7.36 -4.13
CA SER A 250 -23.64 -8.51 -4.51
C SER A 250 -23.63 -9.63 -3.46
N LEU A 251 -23.93 -9.33 -2.19
CA LEU A 251 -24.08 -10.36 -1.14
C LEU A 251 -25.45 -11.04 -1.15
N LEU A 252 -26.47 -10.36 -1.69
CA LEU A 252 -27.86 -10.83 -1.68
C LEU A 252 -28.23 -11.57 -2.96
N ILE A 253 -27.64 -11.18 -4.10
CA ILE A 253 -28.02 -11.66 -5.43
C ILE A 253 -26.76 -12.07 -6.18
N LYS A 254 -26.68 -13.34 -6.60
CA LYS A 254 -25.69 -13.77 -7.60
C LYS A 254 -26.15 -13.26 -8.96
N ASN A 255 -25.46 -12.25 -9.50
CA ASN A 255 -25.79 -11.70 -10.81
C ASN A 255 -24.55 -11.16 -11.53
N ILE A 256 -24.37 -11.57 -12.79
CA ILE A 256 -23.36 -11.05 -13.72
C ILE A 256 -23.41 -9.52 -13.83
N ILE A 257 -24.59 -8.93 -13.64
CA ILE A 257 -24.80 -7.48 -13.66
C ILE A 257 -23.99 -6.78 -12.56
N CYS A 258 -23.90 -7.34 -11.35
CA CYS A 258 -23.13 -6.72 -10.26
C CYS A 258 -21.63 -6.67 -10.57
N ASP A 259 -21.13 -7.69 -11.27
CA ASP A 259 -19.74 -7.77 -11.72
C ASP A 259 -19.46 -6.75 -12.84
N GLN A 260 -20.36 -6.62 -13.82
CA GLN A 260 -20.26 -5.62 -14.87
C GLN A 260 -20.32 -4.18 -14.33
N ILE A 261 -21.23 -3.93 -13.38
CA ILE A 261 -21.38 -2.61 -12.74
C ILE A 261 -20.08 -2.22 -12.03
N ILE A 262 -19.45 -3.12 -11.27
CA ILE A 262 -18.22 -2.75 -10.55
C ILE A 262 -17.05 -2.48 -11.51
N HIS A 263 -16.90 -3.24 -12.60
CA HIS A 263 -15.87 -2.98 -13.61
C HIS A 263 -16.10 -1.62 -14.30
N PHE A 264 -17.34 -1.30 -14.66
CA PHE A 264 -17.68 -0.01 -15.25
C PHE A 264 -17.43 1.16 -14.29
N LEU A 265 -17.84 1.02 -13.03
CA LEU A 265 -17.56 2.02 -11.98
C LEU A 265 -16.06 2.16 -11.71
N ALA A 266 -15.30 1.07 -11.71
CA ALA A 266 -13.85 1.10 -11.53
C ALA A 266 -13.16 1.94 -12.60
N ILE A 267 -13.57 1.79 -13.87
CA ILE A 267 -13.07 2.62 -14.98
C ILE A 267 -13.38 4.09 -14.73
N LEU A 268 -14.64 4.43 -14.48
CA LEU A 268 -15.07 5.83 -14.27
C LEU A 268 -14.34 6.49 -13.08
N VAL A 269 -14.24 5.77 -11.96
CA VAL A 269 -13.56 6.24 -10.75
C VAL A 269 -12.07 6.43 -11.02
N SER A 270 -11.41 5.46 -11.66
CA SER A 270 -9.98 5.53 -11.95
C SER A 270 -9.63 6.73 -12.83
N PHE A 271 -10.38 6.96 -13.91
CA PHE A 271 -10.17 8.13 -14.77
C PHE A 271 -10.47 9.46 -14.04
N THR A 272 -11.54 9.51 -13.25
CA THR A 272 -11.89 10.70 -12.45
C THR A 272 -10.78 11.04 -11.46
N LEU A 273 -10.27 10.03 -10.74
CA LEU A 273 -9.24 10.19 -9.73
C LEU A 273 -7.86 10.50 -10.34
N MET A 274 -7.53 9.90 -11.48
CA MET A 274 -6.32 10.23 -12.23
C MET A 274 -6.37 11.69 -12.73
N GLY A 275 -7.49 12.11 -13.32
CA GLY A 275 -7.70 13.49 -13.74
C GLY A 275 -7.61 14.48 -12.58
N ALA A 276 -8.19 14.14 -11.43
CA ALA A 276 -8.07 14.93 -10.19
C ALA A 276 -6.61 15.04 -9.73
N GLY A 277 -5.86 13.94 -9.76
CA GLY A 277 -4.43 13.90 -9.44
C GLY A 277 -3.62 14.83 -10.34
N ILE A 278 -3.79 14.72 -11.66
CA ILE A 278 -3.12 15.56 -12.66
C ILE A 278 -3.44 17.04 -12.44
N PHE A 279 -4.71 17.39 -12.28
CA PHE A 279 -5.12 18.78 -12.06
C PHE A 279 -4.52 19.37 -10.78
N ILE A 280 -4.50 18.60 -9.68
CA ILE A 280 -3.89 19.03 -8.41
C ILE A 280 -2.37 19.15 -8.52
N PHE A 281 -1.72 18.28 -9.30
CA PHE A 281 -0.30 18.42 -9.59
C PHE A 281 -0.01 19.73 -10.35
N LEU A 282 -0.86 20.10 -11.32
CA LEU A 282 -0.77 21.37 -12.03
C LEU A 282 -0.97 22.59 -11.10
N GLN A 283 -1.70 22.44 -9.99
CA GLN A 283 -1.77 23.43 -8.90
C GLN A 283 -0.51 23.49 -8.02
N LYS A 284 0.61 22.89 -8.46
CA LYS A 284 1.91 22.83 -7.76
C LYS A 284 1.91 22.05 -6.44
N TYR A 285 0.95 21.15 -6.23
CA TYR A 285 1.01 20.23 -5.10
C TYR A 285 1.93 19.05 -5.41
N GLN A 286 3.14 19.09 -4.84
CA GLN A 286 4.18 18.12 -5.18
C GLN A 286 3.80 16.68 -4.79
N MET A 287 2.97 16.46 -3.77
CA MET A 287 2.58 15.09 -3.39
C MET A 287 1.70 14.39 -4.42
N ALA A 288 0.99 15.13 -5.27
CA ALA A 288 0.18 14.54 -6.32
C ALA A 288 1.03 13.77 -7.35
N LYS A 289 2.33 14.07 -7.50
CA LYS A 289 3.21 13.35 -8.42
C LYS A 289 3.32 11.86 -8.07
N TYR A 290 3.48 11.53 -6.79
CA TYR A 290 3.60 10.15 -6.33
C TYR A 290 2.30 9.38 -6.56
N TYR A 291 1.18 10.07 -6.35
CA TYR A 291 -0.15 9.54 -6.62
C TYR A 291 -0.34 9.21 -8.11
N ILE A 292 0.03 10.13 -9.00
CA ILE A 292 -0.09 9.93 -10.45
C ILE A 292 0.78 8.76 -10.92
N ILE A 293 2.02 8.64 -10.43
CA ILE A 293 2.92 7.54 -10.81
C ILE A 293 2.34 6.19 -10.37
N ALA A 294 1.81 6.10 -9.15
CA ALA A 294 1.17 4.87 -8.65
C ALA A 294 -0.01 4.45 -9.54
N TRP A 295 -0.91 5.38 -9.86
CA TRP A 295 -2.04 5.12 -10.74
C TRP A 295 -1.64 4.78 -12.17
N PHE A 296 -0.60 5.44 -12.70
CA PHE A 296 -0.09 5.14 -14.04
C PHE A 296 0.38 3.70 -14.13
N CYS A 297 1.12 3.19 -13.13
CA CYS A 297 1.56 1.80 -13.09
C CYS A 297 0.38 0.82 -13.10
N LEU A 298 -0.66 1.07 -12.30
CA LEU A 298 -1.85 0.21 -12.28
C LEU A 298 -2.61 0.25 -13.61
N LEU A 299 -2.85 1.44 -14.17
CA LEU A 299 -3.56 1.57 -15.44
C LEU A 299 -2.77 0.96 -16.60
N PHE A 300 -1.45 1.14 -16.63
CA PHE A 300 -0.58 0.51 -17.62
C PHE A 300 -0.63 -1.02 -17.54
N ALA A 301 -0.65 -1.58 -16.32
CA ALA A 301 -0.82 -3.02 -16.10
C ALA A 301 -2.17 -3.53 -16.62
N ILE A 302 -3.27 -2.81 -16.35
CA ILE A 302 -4.61 -3.16 -16.85
C ILE A 302 -4.64 -3.14 -18.37
N VAL A 303 -4.08 -2.10 -19.01
CA VAL A 303 -3.99 -2.02 -20.48
C VAL A 303 -3.16 -3.18 -21.02
N SER A 304 -2.01 -3.47 -20.42
CA SER A 304 -1.13 -4.57 -20.85
C SER A 304 -1.82 -5.94 -20.76
N PHE A 305 -2.57 -6.19 -19.68
CA PHE A 305 -3.37 -7.41 -19.53
C PHE A 305 -4.44 -7.52 -20.62
N ASN A 306 -5.16 -6.43 -20.91
CA ASN A 306 -6.20 -6.45 -21.93
C ASN A 306 -5.62 -6.67 -23.33
N LEU A 307 -4.49 -6.04 -23.66
CA LEU A 307 -3.80 -6.28 -24.94
C LEU A 307 -3.34 -7.73 -25.07
N TYR A 308 -2.87 -8.35 -23.98
CA TYR A 308 -2.60 -9.79 -23.92
C TYR A 308 -3.87 -10.62 -24.11
N ALA A 309 -4.96 -10.31 -23.40
CA ALA A 309 -6.22 -11.04 -23.49
C ALA A 309 -6.81 -11.02 -24.91
N PHE A 310 -6.70 -9.88 -25.61
CA PHE A 310 -7.10 -9.75 -27.02
C PHE A 310 -6.08 -10.32 -28.02
N ASN A 311 -5.04 -11.01 -27.55
CA ASN A 311 -4.00 -11.62 -28.38
C ASN A 311 -3.23 -10.61 -29.26
N LEU A 312 -3.11 -9.37 -28.79
CA LEU A 312 -2.32 -8.30 -29.44
C LEU A 312 -0.86 -8.27 -28.93
N LEU A 313 -0.61 -8.85 -27.75
CA LEU A 313 0.72 -9.04 -27.20
C LEU A 313 1.04 -10.53 -27.12
N PRO A 314 2.33 -10.90 -27.26
CA PRO A 314 2.74 -12.29 -27.15
C PRO A 314 2.45 -12.83 -25.75
N ASP A 315 2.19 -14.13 -25.69
CA ASP A 315 2.00 -14.80 -24.42
C ASP A 315 3.27 -14.76 -23.55
N HIS A 316 3.15 -14.22 -22.34
CA HIS A 316 4.26 -14.07 -21.41
C HIS A 316 3.76 -14.04 -19.96
N PHE A 317 4.49 -14.71 -19.06
CA PHE A 317 4.13 -14.82 -17.64
C PHE A 317 3.81 -13.47 -16.95
N ILE A 318 4.57 -12.42 -17.28
CA ILE A 318 4.35 -11.07 -16.75
C ILE A 318 3.01 -10.48 -17.22
N LEU A 319 2.65 -10.70 -18.48
CA LEU A 319 1.42 -10.15 -19.06
C LEU A 319 0.18 -10.83 -18.50
N ARG A 320 0.24 -12.16 -18.30
CA ARG A 320 -0.81 -12.95 -17.63
C ARG A 320 -1.12 -12.43 -16.22
N ASN A 321 -0.07 -12.02 -15.49
CA ASN A 321 -0.17 -11.51 -14.12
C ASN A 321 -0.01 -9.98 -14.04
N ALA A 322 -0.24 -9.25 -15.14
CA ALA A 322 0.08 -7.82 -15.20
C ALA A 322 -0.70 -7.03 -14.15
N ILE A 323 -1.98 -7.37 -13.91
CA ILE A 323 -2.82 -6.70 -12.91
C ILE A 323 -2.24 -6.87 -11.49
N GLN A 324 -1.74 -8.06 -11.15
CA GLN A 324 -1.10 -8.33 -9.85
C GLN A 324 0.16 -7.50 -9.67
N TYR A 325 1.04 -7.46 -10.69
CA TYR A 325 2.23 -6.62 -10.65
C TYR A 325 1.89 -5.13 -10.59
N GLY A 326 0.89 -4.68 -11.35
CA GLY A 326 0.39 -3.31 -11.29
C GLY A 326 -0.08 -2.93 -9.89
N ASN A 327 -0.89 -3.78 -9.26
CA ASN A 327 -1.37 -3.57 -7.89
C ASN A 327 -0.23 -3.59 -6.86
N PHE A 328 0.73 -4.51 -7.02
CA PHE A 328 1.91 -4.59 -6.18
C PHE A 328 2.74 -3.30 -6.24
N PHE A 329 3.06 -2.82 -7.45
CA PHE A 329 3.82 -1.58 -7.63
C PHE A 329 3.05 -0.36 -7.15
N GLU A 330 1.75 -0.28 -7.44
CA GLU A 330 0.88 0.79 -6.94
C GLU A 330 0.92 0.85 -5.40
N ILE A 331 0.78 -0.28 -4.73
CA ILE A 331 0.82 -0.36 -3.26
C ILE A 331 2.17 0.13 -2.74
N ILE A 332 3.29 -0.35 -3.30
CA ILE A 332 4.62 0.12 -2.88
C ILE A 332 4.79 1.63 -3.12
N LEU A 333 4.32 2.15 -4.25
CA LEU A 333 4.42 3.57 -4.58
C LEU A 333 3.55 4.44 -3.67
N PHE A 334 2.36 3.97 -3.27
CA PHE A 334 1.54 4.66 -2.27
C PHE A 334 2.18 4.65 -0.89
N GLN A 335 2.94 3.63 -0.53
CA GLN A 335 3.73 3.63 0.71
C GLN A 335 4.70 4.81 0.72
N PHE A 336 5.47 4.99 -0.36
CA PHE A 336 6.38 6.12 -0.49
C PHE A 336 5.65 7.47 -0.51
N ALA A 337 4.49 7.53 -1.18
CA ALA A 337 3.66 8.73 -1.23
C ALA A 337 3.17 9.14 0.17
N LEU A 338 2.72 8.17 0.98
CA LEU A 338 2.26 8.37 2.35
C LEU A 338 3.40 8.84 3.26
N PHE A 339 4.58 8.23 3.16
CA PHE A 339 5.76 8.69 3.89
C PHE A 339 6.17 10.11 3.52
N ALA A 340 6.22 10.42 2.22
CA ALA A 340 6.54 11.77 1.74
C ALA A 340 5.53 12.80 2.28
N ARG A 341 4.25 12.43 2.37
CA ARG A 341 3.19 13.28 2.90
C ARG A 341 3.32 13.51 4.42
N ILE A 342 3.70 12.50 5.21
CA ILE A 342 3.99 12.70 6.64
C ILE A 342 5.08 13.75 6.80
N ASN A 343 6.17 13.62 6.05
CA ASN A 343 7.31 14.54 6.12
C ASN A 343 6.93 15.99 5.79
N GLU A 344 5.91 16.21 4.95
CA GLU A 344 5.38 17.54 4.62
C GLU A 344 4.35 18.06 5.64
N THR A 345 3.61 17.17 6.32
CA THR A 345 2.46 17.55 7.16
C THR A 345 2.78 17.81 8.64
N LYS A 346 3.92 17.35 9.20
CA LYS A 346 4.50 17.84 10.49
C LYS A 346 5.73 17.04 10.94
N GLU A 347 6.66 17.75 11.58
CA GLU A 347 7.21 17.50 12.92
C GLU A 347 6.87 16.17 13.66
N ILE A 348 7.09 14.99 13.08
CA ILE A 348 7.19 13.74 13.85
C ILE A 348 8.40 12.93 13.33
N PRO A 349 9.37 12.62 14.20
CA PRO A 349 10.59 11.90 13.84
C PRO A 349 10.29 10.40 13.74
N MET A 350 9.93 9.91 12.55
CA MET A 350 9.79 8.46 12.30
C MET A 350 10.90 7.89 11.40
N PHE A 351 12.08 8.43 11.62
CA PHE A 351 13.38 7.77 11.68
C PHE A 351 14.25 8.91 12.17
N SER A 352 14.91 8.78 13.31
CA SER A 352 15.89 9.77 13.73
C SER A 352 17.05 9.75 12.73
N LEU A 353 16.88 10.46 11.61
CA LEU A 353 17.97 11.11 10.86
C LEU A 353 18.63 12.22 11.71
N ASN A 354 18.56 12.13 13.05
CA ASN A 354 19.48 12.80 13.94
C ASN A 354 20.91 12.29 13.71
N ALA A 355 21.11 11.06 13.22
CA ALA A 355 22.43 10.59 12.79
C ALA A 355 23.00 11.41 11.60
N GLY A 356 22.13 11.88 10.68
CA GLY A 356 22.54 12.71 9.54
C GLY A 356 22.80 14.17 9.92
N LYS A 357 21.96 14.77 10.79
CA LYS A 357 22.17 16.14 11.25
C LYS A 357 23.34 16.27 12.24
N GLN A 358 23.54 15.29 13.13
CA GLN A 358 24.70 15.27 14.03
C GLN A 358 26.02 15.11 13.25
N ASN A 359 26.06 14.23 12.24
CA ASN A 359 27.29 14.09 11.43
C ASN A 359 27.62 15.35 10.63
N ILE A 360 26.63 16.08 10.09
CA ILE A 360 26.89 17.33 9.35
C ILE A 360 27.29 18.47 10.28
N SER A 361 26.73 18.57 11.49
CA SER A 361 27.19 19.56 12.49
C SER A 361 28.58 19.23 13.03
N ASN A 362 28.87 17.95 13.29
CA ASN A 362 30.18 17.51 13.79
C ASN A 362 31.30 17.72 12.74
N LEU A 363 31.01 17.52 11.44
CA LEU A 363 31.93 17.86 10.35
C LEU A 363 32.21 19.38 10.23
N ARG A 364 31.30 20.23 10.71
CA ARG A 364 31.42 21.70 10.66
C ARG A 364 32.14 22.32 11.86
N ILE A 365 32.45 21.53 12.89
CA ILE A 365 33.13 21.96 14.12
C ILE A 365 34.58 21.44 14.18
N ALA A 366 35.01 20.61 13.23
CA ALA A 366 36.33 19.95 13.23
C ALA A 366 37.55 20.90 13.33
N ASN A 367 37.39 22.20 13.07
CA ASN A 367 38.46 23.22 13.16
C ASN A 367 38.26 24.22 14.32
N LEU A 368 37.30 24.01 15.22
CA LEU A 368 36.99 24.91 16.34
C LEU A 368 37.13 24.14 17.66
N ASN A 369 37.77 24.72 18.67
CA ASN A 369 37.82 24.16 20.02
C ASN A 369 36.50 24.50 20.76
N PRO A 370 35.55 23.55 20.92
CA PRO A 370 34.20 23.86 21.40
C PRO A 370 34.18 24.34 22.86
N GLU A 371 35.09 23.83 23.69
CA GLU A 371 35.21 24.23 25.10
C GLU A 371 35.68 25.66 25.24
N GLN A 372 36.67 26.07 24.43
CA GLN A 372 37.20 27.44 24.46
C GLN A 372 36.14 28.46 24.04
N ILE A 373 35.41 28.18 22.96
CA ILE A 373 34.32 29.05 22.48
C ILE A 373 33.23 29.18 23.55
N LEU A 374 32.85 28.06 24.18
CA LEU A 374 31.83 28.09 25.22
C LEU A 374 32.28 28.95 26.41
N ASN A 375 33.52 28.80 26.85
CA ASN A 375 34.10 29.62 27.93
C ASN A 375 34.14 31.12 27.58
N ASP A 376 34.50 31.47 26.33
CA ASP A 376 34.50 32.86 25.87
C ASP A 376 33.08 33.46 25.88
N ILE A 377 32.08 32.66 25.50
CA ILE A 377 30.67 33.06 25.57
C ILE A 377 30.22 33.21 27.03
N GLU A 378 30.51 32.26 27.91
CA GLU A 378 30.18 32.36 29.34
C GLU A 378 30.80 33.61 29.98
N TYR A 379 32.06 33.89 29.67
CA TYR A 379 32.75 35.08 30.14
C TYR A 379 32.03 36.37 29.71
N SER A 380 31.63 36.49 28.44
CA SER A 380 30.87 37.66 27.97
C SER A 380 29.47 37.73 28.58
N LEU A 381 28.76 36.60 28.68
CA LEU A 381 27.44 36.52 29.32
C LEU A 381 27.49 37.05 30.76
N LEU A 382 28.50 36.64 31.52
CA LEU A 382 28.69 37.06 32.92
C LEU A 382 29.18 38.51 33.03
N LYS A 383 30.15 38.92 32.21
CA LYS A 383 30.75 40.26 32.26
C LYS A 383 29.75 41.36 31.91
N GLU A 384 28.90 41.12 30.91
CA GLU A 384 27.92 42.09 30.41
C GLU A 384 26.51 41.84 30.96
N ASN A 385 26.33 40.82 31.80
CA ASN A 385 25.03 40.37 32.31
C ASN A 385 23.98 40.14 31.21
N LEU A 386 24.39 39.66 30.03
CA LEU A 386 23.51 39.47 28.87
C LEU A 386 22.39 38.45 29.14
N TYR A 387 22.61 37.52 30.08
CA TYR A 387 21.59 36.56 30.49
C TYR A 387 20.38 37.23 31.17
N LEU A 388 20.46 38.49 31.59
CA LEU A 388 19.32 39.25 32.14
C LEU A 388 18.40 39.81 31.04
N ASP A 389 18.85 39.86 29.78
CA ASP A 389 18.06 40.37 28.66
C ASP A 389 16.93 39.37 28.32
N GLU A 390 15.69 39.85 28.33
CA GLU A 390 14.46 39.10 28.04
C GLU A 390 14.38 38.64 26.58
N ASP A 391 15.02 39.37 25.66
CA ASP A 391 15.04 39.09 24.21
C ASP A 391 16.25 38.25 23.79
N LEU A 392 17.11 37.85 24.76
CA LEU A 392 18.28 37.03 24.49
C LEU A 392 17.87 35.68 23.89
N ASN A 393 18.31 35.44 22.66
CA ASN A 393 18.04 34.21 21.94
C ASN A 393 19.32 33.67 21.28
N LEU A 394 19.25 32.41 20.86
CA LEU A 394 20.35 31.69 20.24
C LEU A 394 20.94 32.42 19.01
N GLN A 395 20.10 33.11 18.23
CA GLN A 395 20.54 33.79 17.01
C GLN A 395 21.40 35.01 17.33
N ASN A 396 20.98 35.79 18.32
CA ASN A 396 21.70 37.00 18.73
C ASN A 396 23.05 36.65 19.37
N VAL A 397 23.09 35.62 20.23
CA VAL A 397 24.35 35.15 20.83
C VAL A 397 25.27 34.56 19.76
N ALA A 398 24.77 33.70 18.87
CA ALA A 398 25.59 33.13 17.81
C ALA A 398 26.21 34.22 16.92
N SER A 399 25.41 35.22 16.52
CA SER A 399 25.86 36.32 15.67
C SER A 399 26.96 37.15 16.32
N LYS A 400 26.88 37.39 17.64
CA LYS A 400 27.90 38.14 18.40
C LYS A 400 29.27 37.47 18.36
N PHE A 401 29.30 36.13 18.34
CA PHE A 401 30.53 35.33 18.30
C PHE A 401 30.89 34.84 16.89
N GLN A 402 30.29 35.44 15.85
CA GLN A 402 30.52 35.08 14.44
C GLN A 402 30.21 33.60 14.15
N LEU A 403 29.26 33.02 14.88
CA LEU A 403 28.76 31.66 14.71
C LEU A 403 27.40 31.67 14.03
N ARG A 404 27.09 30.60 13.31
CA ARG A 404 25.71 30.33 12.91
C ARG A 404 24.92 29.74 14.09
N PRO A 405 23.59 29.95 14.16
CA PRO A 405 22.77 29.41 15.26
C PRO A 405 22.85 27.88 15.39
N ASP A 406 22.98 27.15 14.28
CA ASP A 406 23.15 25.70 14.27
C ASP A 406 24.49 25.25 14.90
N GLN A 407 25.56 26.03 14.69
CA GLN A 407 26.88 25.74 15.29
C GLN A 407 26.86 25.96 16.80
N LEU A 408 26.32 27.08 17.27
CA LEU A 408 26.24 27.35 18.71
C LEU A 408 25.35 26.31 19.43
N SER A 409 24.21 25.95 18.84
CA SER A 409 23.36 24.91 19.41
C SER A 409 24.06 23.55 19.48
N ALA A 410 24.85 23.20 18.46
CA ALA A 410 25.61 21.96 18.47
C ALA A 410 26.70 21.96 19.56
N ILE A 411 27.46 23.06 19.70
CA ILE A 411 28.49 23.21 20.73
C ILE A 411 27.89 23.05 22.13
N ILE A 412 26.79 23.76 22.45
CA ILE A 412 26.16 23.68 23.78
C ILE A 412 25.68 22.26 24.08
N ASN A 413 25.00 21.61 23.13
CA ASN A 413 24.51 20.24 23.33
C ASN A 413 25.65 19.24 23.48
N GLN A 414 26.75 19.39 22.73
CA GLN A 414 27.88 18.48 22.78
C GLN A 414 28.70 18.63 24.07
N THR A 415 28.92 19.86 24.53
CA THR A 415 29.74 20.13 25.72
C THR A 415 28.95 20.01 27.02
N LEU A 416 27.68 20.46 27.05
CA LEU A 416 26.89 20.54 28.29
C LEU A 416 25.72 19.55 28.36
N GLY A 417 25.34 18.91 27.26
CA GLY A 417 24.21 17.96 27.22
C GLY A 417 22.82 18.62 27.40
N ILE A 418 22.73 19.95 27.30
CA ILE A 418 21.50 20.73 27.51
C ILE A 418 21.26 21.67 26.33
N ASN A 419 20.03 22.19 26.19
CA ASN A 419 19.74 23.18 25.15
C ASN A 419 20.09 24.62 25.60
N PHE A 420 20.15 25.55 24.63
CA PHE A 420 20.50 26.96 24.88
C PHE A 420 19.63 27.61 25.97
N ASN A 421 18.31 27.41 25.95
CA ASN A 421 17.41 28.00 26.94
C ASN A 421 17.69 27.48 28.35
N GLN A 422 17.98 26.18 28.48
CA GLN A 422 18.35 25.57 29.76
C GLN A 422 19.68 26.13 30.30
N TRP A 423 20.65 26.33 29.41
CA TRP A 423 21.94 26.92 29.77
C TRP A 423 21.81 28.36 30.28
N ILE A 424 21.12 29.23 29.52
CA ILE A 424 20.85 30.62 29.94
C ILE A 424 20.06 30.66 31.25
N ASN A 425 19.02 29.83 31.39
CA ASN A 425 18.24 29.76 32.61
C ASN A 425 19.08 29.33 33.83
N GLY A 426 20.17 28.59 33.64
CA GLY A 426 21.13 28.30 34.71
C GLY A 426 21.69 29.57 35.36
N PHE A 427 22.18 30.50 34.55
CA PHE A 427 22.69 31.80 35.01
C PHE A 427 21.60 32.65 35.66
N ARG A 428 20.42 32.71 35.03
CA ARG A 428 19.27 33.47 35.55
C ARG A 428 18.84 32.98 36.93
N ILE A 429 18.76 31.66 37.12
CA ILE A 429 18.40 31.07 38.43
C ILE A 429 19.51 31.28 39.46
N ALA A 430 20.78 31.20 39.08
CA ALA A 430 21.88 31.52 39.98
C ALA A 430 21.78 32.96 40.51
N LYS A 431 21.51 33.93 39.62
CA LYS A 431 21.29 35.34 40.01
C LYS A 431 20.02 35.53 40.83
N ALA A 432 18.94 34.79 40.53
CA ALA A 432 17.72 34.82 41.33
C ALA A 432 17.98 34.38 42.78
N CYS A 433 18.77 33.31 42.97
CA CYS A 433 19.17 32.87 44.30
C CYS A 433 20.00 33.92 45.05
N GLU A 434 20.90 34.61 44.37
CA GLU A 434 21.68 35.72 44.95
C GLU A 434 20.76 36.86 45.43
N LEU A 435 19.84 37.32 44.58
CA LEU A 435 18.88 38.39 44.91
C LEU A 435 17.94 38.01 46.06
N MET A 436 17.52 36.74 46.13
CA MET A 436 16.68 36.24 47.22
C MET A 436 17.43 36.11 48.54
N LYS A 437 18.75 35.90 48.50
CA LYS A 437 19.61 35.91 49.70
C LYS A 437 19.88 37.32 50.19
N SER A 438 20.20 38.25 49.29
CA SER A 438 20.53 39.63 49.65
C SER A 438 19.30 40.41 50.13
N ASN A 439 18.11 40.11 49.57
CA ASN A 439 16.85 40.79 49.90
C ASN A 439 15.70 39.80 50.10
N PRO A 440 15.61 39.11 51.25
CA PRO A 440 14.63 38.05 51.51
C PRO A 440 13.17 38.50 51.46
N GLU A 441 12.88 39.79 51.60
CA GLU A 441 11.52 40.35 51.55
C GLU A 441 11.06 40.73 50.13
N ARG A 442 11.94 40.64 49.13
CA ARG A 442 11.60 41.02 47.75
C ARG A 442 10.53 40.10 47.16
N ASN A 443 9.64 40.67 46.35
CA ASN A 443 8.62 39.90 45.65
C ASN A 443 9.26 38.96 44.63
N ILE A 444 8.92 37.66 44.70
CA ILE A 444 9.46 36.60 43.82
C ILE A 444 9.17 36.89 42.35
N LEU A 445 8.01 37.45 42.04
CA LEU A 445 7.64 37.79 40.68
C LEU A 445 8.52 38.91 40.13
N THR A 446 8.86 39.91 40.95
CA THR A 446 9.81 40.97 40.59
C THR A 446 11.20 40.39 40.35
N VAL A 447 11.66 39.46 41.20
CA VAL A 447 12.95 38.77 40.99
C VAL A 447 12.95 37.97 39.68
N ALA A 448 11.83 37.33 39.32
CA ALA A 448 11.72 36.56 38.09
C ALA A 448 11.91 37.44 36.83
N PHE A 449 11.27 38.61 36.79
CA PHE A 449 11.42 39.55 35.68
C PHE A 449 12.82 40.17 35.64
N GLU A 450 13.39 40.55 36.79
CA GLU A 450 14.73 41.15 36.84
C GLU A 450 15.85 40.23 36.39
N VAL A 451 15.66 38.91 36.49
CA VAL A 451 16.61 37.93 35.95
C VAL A 451 16.27 37.48 34.53
N GLY A 452 15.37 38.17 33.84
CA GLY A 452 15.11 38.01 32.41
C GLY A 452 14.07 36.94 32.04
N PHE A 453 13.16 36.55 32.93
CA PHE A 453 12.05 35.65 32.57
C PHE A 453 10.79 36.41 32.17
N ASN A 454 10.29 36.14 30.96
CA ASN A 454 9.08 36.78 30.41
C ASN A 454 7.77 36.22 31.00
N SER A 455 7.84 35.18 31.85
CA SER A 455 6.66 34.64 32.53
C SER A 455 6.97 33.95 33.86
N LYS A 456 6.01 34.06 34.78
CA LYS A 456 6.03 33.37 36.09
C LYS A 456 6.12 31.84 35.96
N SER A 457 5.45 31.26 34.95
CA SER A 457 5.45 29.80 34.73
C SER A 457 6.83 29.31 34.35
N ALA A 458 7.48 29.95 33.36
CA ALA A 458 8.81 29.57 32.90
C ALA A 458 9.87 29.71 34.00
N PHE A 459 9.76 30.75 34.84
CA PHE A 459 10.61 30.93 36.01
C PHE A 459 10.43 29.79 37.02
N ASN A 460 9.19 29.51 37.44
CA ASN A 460 8.90 28.47 38.43
C ASN A 460 9.37 27.08 37.97
N GLU A 461 9.13 26.74 36.70
CA GLU A 461 9.58 25.47 36.12
C GLU A 461 11.10 25.35 36.08
N SER A 462 11.80 26.42 35.67
CA SER A 462 13.26 26.41 35.60
C SER A 462 13.90 26.38 36.98
N PHE A 463 13.34 27.13 37.94
CA PHE A 463 13.80 27.13 39.33
C PHE A 463 13.62 25.76 39.97
N LYS A 464 12.43 25.14 39.83
CA LYS A 464 12.16 23.80 40.38
C LYS A 464 13.04 22.73 39.73
N ARG A 465 13.34 22.86 38.45
CA ARG A 465 14.24 21.93 37.74
C ARG A 465 15.68 22.00 38.26
N ILE A 466 16.19 23.20 38.51
CA ILE A 466 17.59 23.43 38.89
C ILE A 466 17.82 23.27 40.40
N LYS A 467 16.86 23.69 41.25
CA LYS A 467 16.99 23.68 42.71
C LYS A 467 16.16 22.59 43.40
N SER A 468 15.36 21.83 42.66
CA SER A 468 14.45 20.78 43.18
C SER A 468 13.37 21.27 44.16
N VAL A 469 13.27 22.57 44.40
CA VAL A 469 12.27 23.23 45.26
C VAL A 469 11.64 24.41 44.53
N THR A 470 10.47 24.87 44.96
CA THR A 470 9.86 26.08 44.38
C THR A 470 10.59 27.34 44.85
N PRO A 471 10.54 28.46 44.10
CA PRO A 471 11.12 29.73 44.56
C PRO A 471 10.59 30.18 45.94
N THR A 472 9.31 29.91 46.21
CA THR A 472 8.65 30.24 47.48
C THR A 472 9.22 29.41 48.63
N ASP A 473 9.40 28.11 48.40
CA ASP A 473 9.94 27.19 49.41
C ASP A 473 11.43 27.46 49.64
N TYR A 474 12.19 27.76 48.58
CA TYR A 474 13.58 28.18 48.68
C TYR A 474 13.73 29.44 49.57
N ARG A 475 12.84 30.43 49.39
CA ARG A 475 12.84 31.64 50.22
C ARG A 475 12.45 31.35 51.68
N LYS A 476 11.50 30.44 51.93
CA LYS A 476 11.17 29.99 53.29
C LYS A 476 12.37 29.34 53.97
N GLN A 477 13.04 28.42 53.27
CA GLN A 477 14.25 27.76 53.75
C GLN A 477 15.34 28.78 54.10
N LEU A 478 15.55 29.81 53.28
CA LEU A 478 16.50 30.89 53.58
C LEU A 478 16.16 31.65 54.87
N LYS A 479 14.87 31.88 55.16
CA LYS A 479 14.43 32.54 56.40
C LYS A 479 14.57 31.62 57.61
N GLU A 480 14.36 30.32 57.44
CA GLU A 480 14.45 29.29 58.50
C GLU A 480 15.90 28.93 58.85
N THR A 481 16.84 28.99 57.90
CA THR A 481 18.26 28.67 58.13
C THR A 481 19.10 29.82 58.73
N GLY A 482 18.51 30.99 58.97
CA GLY A 482 19.10 32.02 59.84
C GLY A 482 20.57 32.35 59.58
N LEU A 483 20.95 32.70 58.35
CA LEU A 483 22.19 33.46 58.13
C LEU A 483 21.91 34.92 58.52
N LYS A 484 22.10 35.19 59.82
CA LYS A 484 22.45 36.53 60.33
C LYS A 484 23.84 36.92 59.86
#